data_AF-A0A0N8GMI9-F1
#
_entry.id   AF-A0A0N8GMI9-F1
#
_cell.length_a   1.000
_cell.length_b   1.000
_cell.length_c   1.000
_cell.angle_alpha   90.00
_cell.angle_beta   90.00
_cell.angle_gamma   90.00
#
_symmetry.space_group_name_H-M   'P 1'
#
loop_
_entity.id
_entity.type
_entity.pdbx_description
1 polymer ?
#
loop_
_entity_poly.entity_id
_entity_poly.type
_entity_poly.pdbx_seq_one_letter_code
_entity_poly.pdbx_strand_id
1 'polypeptide(L)'
;MDTPSSNVPKPAASSPRRNSAWFGMILILAGIIIFAQQTGWLGPRFNWWALFILIPAFGSLTGAFYAFQASGRFNAAVRNSLGSALILFTLTFMFLLGLDWSVYWPLMVIAPGLSVLLNGFGGKEGLNMAFWIGLGAVYLGVGFLGINTGWMDLAQRLEPYNWWGIAILIPALGAFVSALLGLLRGEKFGNVLGLTIFGLLTAAAGLIGFFSANWTLIGPVLLIVAGIGILVGIFSEKNQT
;
A
#
# COMPACT_ATOMS: atom_id res chain seq x y z
N MET A 1 34.93 -77.19 -0.78
CA MET A 1 35.26 -75.74 -0.87
C MET A 1 33.93 -75.02 -0.87
N ASP A 2 33.45 -74.68 0.32
CA ASP A 2 32.16 -74.04 0.53
C ASP A 2 32.29 -72.55 0.24
N THR A 3 31.44 -72.03 -0.67
CA THR A 3 31.39 -70.61 -1.00
C THR A 3 30.57 -69.86 0.06
N PRO A 4 31.03 -68.69 0.56
CA PRO A 4 30.29 -67.94 1.57
C PRO A 4 29.08 -67.24 0.93
N SER A 5 27.91 -67.40 1.54
CA SER A 5 26.66 -66.75 1.17
C SER A 5 26.76 -65.22 1.29
N SER A 6 26.49 -64.51 0.21
CA SER A 6 26.39 -63.04 0.19
C SER A 6 25.10 -62.58 0.87
N ASN A 7 25.21 -62.15 2.13
CA ASN A 7 24.15 -61.40 2.80
C ASN A 7 24.09 -59.99 2.20
N VAL A 8 23.20 -59.79 1.23
CA VAL A 8 22.86 -58.46 0.73
C VAL A 8 21.89 -57.80 1.73
N PRO A 9 22.25 -56.69 2.40
CA PRO A 9 21.32 -56.00 3.28
C PRO A 9 20.19 -55.37 2.45
N LYS A 10 18.95 -55.72 2.78
CA LYS A 10 17.74 -55.12 2.18
C LYS A 10 17.67 -53.64 2.59
N PRO A 11 17.52 -52.68 1.65
CA PRO A 11 17.44 -51.27 2.01
C PRO A 11 16.19 -51.03 2.86
N ALA A 12 16.39 -50.50 4.07
CA ALA A 12 15.30 -50.10 4.96
C ALA A 12 14.52 -48.96 4.30
N ALA A 13 13.22 -49.19 4.07
CA ALA A 13 12.31 -48.17 3.56
C ALA A 13 12.21 -47.01 4.57
N SER A 14 12.66 -45.82 4.18
CA SER A 14 12.50 -44.61 4.96
C SER A 14 11.04 -44.17 4.93
N SER A 15 10.33 -44.33 6.05
CA SER A 15 8.96 -43.85 6.19
C SER A 15 8.92 -42.32 6.30
N PRO A 16 8.16 -41.59 5.47
CA PRO A 16 7.98 -40.15 5.60
C PRO A 16 6.91 -39.85 6.66
N ARG A 17 7.21 -40.12 7.94
CA ARG A 17 6.25 -39.92 9.06
C ARG A 17 6.14 -38.49 9.59
N ARG A 18 6.99 -37.57 9.14
CA ARG A 18 7.08 -36.21 9.70
C ARG A 18 5.97 -35.25 9.23
N ASN A 19 5.36 -35.49 8.06
CA ASN A 19 4.23 -34.66 7.59
C ASN A 19 2.91 -34.99 8.30
N SER A 20 2.70 -36.23 8.76
CA SER A 20 1.43 -36.63 9.36
C SER A 20 1.19 -36.02 10.74
N ALA A 21 2.23 -35.89 11.58
CA ALA A 21 2.12 -35.26 12.89
C ALA A 21 1.83 -33.75 12.80
N TRP A 22 2.40 -33.07 11.80
CA TRP A 22 2.14 -31.65 11.55
C TRP A 22 0.68 -31.40 11.14
N PHE A 23 0.15 -32.22 10.24
CA PHE A 23 -1.26 -32.18 9.86
C PHE A 23 -2.19 -32.50 11.03
N GLY A 24 -1.84 -33.48 11.87
CA GLY A 24 -2.59 -33.80 13.08
C GLY A 24 -2.67 -32.62 14.07
N MET A 25 -1.56 -31.90 14.26
CA MET A 25 -1.52 -30.73 15.14
C MET A 25 -2.37 -29.57 14.59
N ILE A 26 -2.34 -29.32 13.27
CA ILE A 26 -3.21 -28.32 12.62
C ILE A 26 -4.69 -28.69 12.82
N LEU A 27 -5.06 -29.96 12.66
CA LEU A 27 -6.43 -30.44 12.84
C LEU A 27 -6.90 -30.29 14.29
N ILE A 28 -6.05 -30.59 15.28
CA ILE A 28 -6.37 -30.37 16.70
C ILE A 28 -6.58 -28.89 16.99
N LEU A 29 -5.68 -28.03 16.49
CA LEU A 29 -5.79 -26.59 16.68
C LEU A 29 -7.07 -26.03 16.03
N ALA A 30 -7.37 -26.46 14.81
CA ALA A 30 -8.60 -26.10 14.10
C ALA A 30 -9.85 -26.59 14.86
N GLY A 31 -9.82 -27.81 15.39
CA GLY A 31 -10.91 -28.36 16.21
C GLY A 31 -11.16 -27.56 17.49
N ILE A 32 -10.11 -27.18 18.22
CA ILE A 32 -10.21 -26.34 19.44
C ILE A 32 -10.80 -24.98 19.11
N ILE A 33 -10.35 -24.37 18.01
CA ILE A 33 -10.84 -23.06 17.54
C ILE A 33 -12.33 -23.12 17.17
N ILE A 34 -12.74 -24.14 16.40
CA ILE A 34 -14.14 -24.33 16.01
C ILE A 34 -15.01 -24.59 17.25
N PHE A 35 -14.52 -25.38 18.20
CA PHE A 35 -15.21 -25.63 19.47
C PHE A 35 -15.38 -24.36 20.32
N ALA A 36 -14.32 -23.55 20.43
CA ALA A 36 -14.35 -22.27 21.12
C ALA A 36 -15.29 -21.24 20.44
N GLN A 37 -15.48 -21.34 19.12
CA GLN A 37 -16.47 -20.54 18.39
C GLN A 37 -17.90 -21.02 18.64
N GLN A 38 -18.15 -22.33 18.64
CA GLN A 38 -19.48 -22.91 18.90
C GLN A 38 -19.95 -22.71 20.35
N THR A 39 -19.02 -22.65 21.30
CA THR A 39 -19.30 -22.36 22.72
C THR A 39 -19.49 -20.88 23.02
N GLY A 40 -19.36 -20.00 22.02
CA GLY A 40 -19.55 -18.55 22.16
C GLY A 40 -18.41 -17.82 22.86
N TRP A 41 -17.33 -18.51 23.24
CA TRP A 41 -16.17 -17.90 23.93
C TRP A 41 -15.40 -16.89 23.07
N LEU A 42 -15.37 -17.09 21.76
CA LEU A 42 -14.68 -16.19 20.82
C LEU A 42 -15.58 -15.05 20.30
N GLY A 43 -16.85 -15.00 20.72
CA GLY A 43 -17.83 -14.04 20.20
C GLY A 43 -18.29 -14.35 18.76
N PRO A 44 -19.51 -13.93 18.36
CA PRO A 44 -20.11 -14.32 17.08
C PRO A 44 -19.38 -13.76 15.84
N ARG A 45 -18.41 -12.86 16.00
CA ARG A 45 -17.74 -12.15 14.90
C ARG A 45 -16.28 -12.57 14.68
N PHE A 46 -15.74 -13.50 15.48
CA PHE A 46 -14.35 -13.92 15.34
C PHE A 46 -14.15 -14.84 14.13
N ASN A 47 -13.34 -14.39 13.17
CA ASN A 47 -13.03 -15.13 11.95
C ASN A 47 -11.69 -15.84 12.07
N TRP A 48 -11.68 -17.03 12.67
CA TRP A 48 -10.45 -17.80 12.87
C TRP A 48 -9.71 -18.17 11.59
N TRP A 49 -10.43 -18.31 10.47
CA TRP A 49 -9.83 -18.59 9.17
C TRP A 49 -8.90 -17.45 8.71
N ALA A 50 -9.04 -16.25 9.25
CA ALA A 50 -8.12 -15.14 9.00
C ALA A 50 -6.67 -15.48 9.42
N LEU A 51 -6.47 -16.44 10.33
CA LEU A 51 -5.14 -16.94 10.68
C LEU A 51 -4.41 -17.54 9.48
N PHE A 52 -5.11 -18.05 8.46
CA PHE A 52 -4.48 -18.51 7.22
C PHE A 52 -3.85 -17.35 6.42
N ILE A 53 -4.42 -16.14 6.50
CA ILE A 53 -3.86 -14.92 5.87
C ILE A 53 -2.56 -14.50 6.59
N LEU A 54 -2.42 -14.85 7.87
CA LEU A 54 -1.23 -14.56 8.65
C LEU A 54 0.02 -15.29 8.12
N ILE A 55 -0.16 -16.45 7.47
CA ILE A 55 0.94 -17.24 6.89
C ILE A 55 1.72 -16.44 5.82
N PRO A 56 1.10 -15.93 4.74
CA PRO A 56 1.80 -15.07 3.78
C PRO A 56 2.20 -13.70 4.36
N ALA A 57 1.50 -13.21 5.40
CA ALA A 57 1.90 -11.98 6.10
C ALA A 57 3.27 -12.14 6.78
N PHE A 58 3.47 -13.23 7.53
CA PHE A 58 4.76 -13.58 8.11
C PHE A 58 5.81 -13.93 7.04
N GLY A 59 5.41 -14.55 5.93
CA GLY A 59 6.29 -14.76 4.77
C GLY A 59 6.85 -13.43 4.23
N SER A 60 5.99 -12.41 4.12
CA SER A 60 6.41 -11.07 3.71
C SER A 60 7.34 -10.41 4.74
N LEU A 61 7.04 -10.53 6.04
CA LEU A 61 7.85 -9.96 7.11
C LEU A 61 9.24 -10.62 7.21
N THR A 62 9.31 -11.94 7.08
CA THR A 62 10.59 -12.67 7.04
C THR A 62 11.39 -12.31 5.80
N GLY A 63 10.74 -12.13 4.65
CA GLY A 63 11.36 -11.59 3.44
C GLY A 63 11.99 -10.21 3.68
N ALA A 64 11.29 -9.30 4.37
CA ALA A 64 11.84 -8.00 4.74
C ALA A 64 13.06 -8.12 5.66
N PHE A 65 13.00 -9.01 6.65
CA PHE A 65 14.10 -9.26 7.58
C PHE A 65 15.35 -9.79 6.86
N TYR A 66 15.20 -10.80 5.99
CA TYR A 66 16.32 -11.33 5.21
C TYR A 66 16.88 -10.30 4.22
N ALA A 67 16.02 -9.53 3.55
CA ALA A 67 16.46 -8.46 2.65
C ALA A 67 17.26 -7.37 3.40
N PHE A 68 16.86 -7.06 4.64
CA PHE A 68 17.58 -6.12 5.49
C PHE A 68 18.91 -6.70 5.96
N GLN A 69 18.93 -7.96 6.44
CA GLN A 69 20.13 -8.63 6.89
C GLN A 69 21.17 -8.78 5.76
N ALA A 70 20.74 -9.12 4.55
CA ALA A 70 21.62 -9.31 3.40
C ALA A 70 22.25 -8.00 2.88
N SER A 71 21.51 -6.89 2.95
CA SER A 71 21.96 -5.60 2.40
C SER A 71 22.47 -4.62 3.44
N GLY A 72 22.16 -4.83 4.72
CA GLY A 72 22.41 -3.89 5.82
C GLY A 72 21.72 -2.54 5.67
N ARG A 73 20.81 -2.39 4.70
CA ARG A 73 20.22 -1.10 4.30
C ARG A 73 18.71 -1.23 4.13
N PHE A 74 18.01 -0.14 4.42
CA PHE A 74 16.56 -0.05 4.22
C PHE A 74 16.22 0.24 2.74
N ASN A 75 16.48 -0.73 1.88
CA ASN A 75 16.33 -0.64 0.43
C ASN A 75 14.88 -0.89 -0.05
N ALA A 76 14.66 -0.81 -1.37
CA ALA A 76 13.34 -1.04 -1.98
C ALA A 76 12.77 -2.43 -1.70
N ALA A 77 13.60 -3.47 -1.63
CA ALA A 77 13.14 -4.83 -1.33
C ALA A 77 12.55 -4.92 0.09
N VAL A 78 13.25 -4.35 1.08
CA VAL A 78 12.76 -4.29 2.48
C VAL A 78 11.43 -3.55 2.55
N ARG A 79 11.29 -2.42 1.88
CA ARG A 79 10.06 -1.59 1.88
C ARG A 79 8.89 -2.29 1.22
N ASN A 80 9.11 -2.92 0.08
CA ASN A 80 8.05 -3.65 -0.62
C ASN A 80 7.56 -4.83 0.21
N SER A 81 8.47 -5.59 0.84
CA SER A 81 8.12 -6.69 1.74
C SER A 81 7.40 -6.22 3.02
N LEU A 82 7.80 -5.09 3.60
CA LEU A 82 7.07 -4.49 4.72
C LEU A 82 5.68 -3.98 4.30
N GLY A 83 5.59 -3.37 3.13
CA GLY A 83 4.34 -2.89 2.57
C GLY A 83 3.32 -4.00 2.35
N SER A 84 3.74 -5.14 1.77
CA SER A 84 2.86 -6.30 1.61
C SER A 84 2.47 -6.91 2.95
N ALA A 85 3.41 -7.01 3.89
CA ALA A 85 3.12 -7.48 5.24
C ALA A 85 2.07 -6.58 5.92
N LEU A 86 2.22 -5.27 5.85
CA LEU A 86 1.30 -4.29 6.46
C LEU A 86 -0.13 -4.46 5.96
N ILE A 87 -0.32 -4.63 4.65
CA ILE A 87 -1.64 -4.84 4.04
C ILE A 87 -2.25 -6.15 4.53
N LEU A 88 -1.49 -7.25 4.50
CA LEU A 88 -1.97 -8.57 4.93
C LEU A 88 -2.28 -8.62 6.42
N PHE A 89 -1.44 -8.00 7.27
CA PHE A 89 -1.71 -7.88 8.70
C PHE A 89 -2.97 -7.08 8.95
N THR A 90 -3.14 -5.92 8.29
CA THR A 90 -4.36 -5.10 8.41
C THR A 90 -5.60 -5.90 8.07
N LEU A 91 -5.58 -6.60 6.92
CA LEU A 91 -6.69 -7.46 6.50
C LEU A 91 -6.96 -8.59 7.49
N THR A 92 -5.89 -9.22 8.00
CA THR A 92 -6.00 -10.31 8.99
C THR A 92 -6.65 -9.80 10.27
N PHE A 93 -6.21 -8.67 10.83
CA PHE A 93 -6.79 -8.11 12.05
C PHE A 93 -8.23 -7.65 11.84
N MET A 94 -8.56 -7.06 10.68
CA MET A 94 -9.95 -6.69 10.36
C MET A 94 -10.88 -7.90 10.41
N PHE A 95 -10.50 -9.02 9.78
CA PHE A 95 -11.32 -10.22 9.83
C PHE A 95 -11.29 -10.89 11.20
N LEU A 96 -10.11 -11.04 11.80
CA LEU A 96 -9.93 -11.74 13.08
C LEU A 96 -10.77 -11.10 14.19
N LEU A 97 -10.79 -9.76 14.26
CA LEU A 97 -11.59 -9.00 15.21
C LEU A 97 -13.06 -8.84 14.78
N GLY A 98 -13.41 -9.27 13.57
CA GLY A 98 -14.75 -9.13 13.03
C GLY A 98 -15.20 -7.68 12.88
N LEU A 99 -14.27 -6.81 12.47
CA LEU A 99 -14.54 -5.40 12.26
C LEU A 99 -15.57 -5.20 11.15
N ASP A 100 -16.49 -4.27 11.36
CA ASP A 100 -17.51 -3.95 10.36
C ASP A 100 -16.87 -3.27 9.15
N TRP A 101 -17.00 -3.90 7.98
CA TRP A 101 -16.43 -3.37 6.73
C TRP A 101 -17.03 -2.01 6.36
N SER A 102 -18.28 -1.74 6.72
CA SER A 102 -18.92 -0.43 6.46
C SER A 102 -18.21 0.71 7.17
N VAL A 103 -17.62 0.45 8.34
CA VAL A 103 -16.93 1.44 9.16
C VAL A 103 -15.43 1.45 8.88
N TYR A 104 -14.80 0.27 8.82
CA TYR A 104 -13.34 0.12 8.84
C TYR A 104 -12.68 -0.09 7.48
N TRP A 105 -13.42 -0.12 6.37
CA TRP A 105 -12.83 -0.14 5.03
C TRP A 105 -11.73 0.90 4.78
N PRO A 106 -11.71 2.12 5.39
CA PRO A 106 -10.64 3.08 5.16
C PRO A 106 -9.26 2.57 5.60
N LEU A 107 -9.18 1.57 6.49
CA LEU A 107 -7.92 0.89 6.80
C LEU A 107 -7.26 0.28 5.55
N MET A 108 -8.05 -0.18 4.58
CA MET A 108 -7.57 -0.69 3.30
C MET A 108 -7.08 0.41 2.35
N VAL A 109 -7.33 1.67 2.65
CA VAL A 109 -6.70 2.81 1.97
C VAL A 109 -5.42 3.21 2.70
N ILE A 110 -5.45 3.24 4.03
CA ILE A 110 -4.31 3.61 4.88
C ILE A 110 -3.15 2.63 4.70
N ALA A 111 -3.39 1.31 4.72
CA ALA A 111 -2.32 0.33 4.66
C ALA A 111 -1.52 0.36 3.34
N PRO A 112 -2.14 0.33 2.14
CA PRO A 112 -1.44 0.58 0.88
C PRO A 112 -0.85 2.00 0.81
N GLY A 113 -1.54 3.01 1.34
CA GLY A 113 -1.03 4.38 1.39
C GLY A 113 0.29 4.47 2.16
N LEU A 114 0.38 3.83 3.33
CA LEU A 114 1.61 3.70 4.11
C LEU A 114 2.69 2.92 3.37
N SER A 115 2.34 1.84 2.67
CA SER A 115 3.27 1.09 1.82
C SER A 115 3.90 1.98 0.72
N VAL A 116 3.07 2.77 0.04
CA VAL A 116 3.52 3.73 -0.98
C VAL A 116 4.35 4.85 -0.36
N LEU A 117 3.95 5.34 0.81
CA LEU A 117 4.67 6.36 1.57
C LEU A 117 6.06 5.89 2.00
N LEU A 118 6.18 4.66 2.51
CA LEU A 118 7.46 4.02 2.87
C LEU A 118 8.39 3.91 1.67
N ASN A 119 7.85 3.62 0.48
CA ASN A 119 8.61 3.59 -0.75
C ASN A 119 9.14 4.98 -1.16
N GLY A 120 8.49 6.06 -0.72
CA GLY A 120 8.93 7.43 -0.94
C GLY A 120 10.28 7.80 -0.30
N PHE A 121 10.65 7.16 0.82
CA PHE A 121 11.80 7.56 1.67
C PHE A 121 13.17 7.02 1.24
N GLY A 122 13.48 6.99 -0.06
CA GLY A 122 14.82 6.52 -0.49
C GLY A 122 14.97 6.18 -1.96
N GLY A 123 14.27 6.93 -2.80
CA GLY A 123 14.83 7.21 -4.13
C GLY A 123 16.10 8.04 -4.02
N LYS A 124 16.87 8.11 -5.11
CA LYS A 124 18.09 8.96 -5.22
C LYS A 124 17.85 10.44 -4.88
N GLU A 125 16.58 10.87 -4.85
CA GLU A 125 16.16 12.26 -4.79
C GLU A 125 15.63 12.71 -3.41
N GLY A 126 15.70 11.85 -2.39
CA GLY A 126 15.27 12.14 -1.02
C GLY A 126 13.77 11.94 -0.79
N LEU A 127 12.93 12.73 -1.47
CA LEU A 127 11.45 12.64 -1.42
C LEU A 127 10.90 12.49 -2.84
N ASN A 128 10.46 11.27 -3.18
CA ASN A 128 9.85 10.98 -4.48
C ASN A 128 8.32 11.14 -4.42
N MET A 129 7.65 11.23 -5.57
CA MET A 129 6.20 11.33 -5.73
C MET A 129 5.42 10.25 -4.96
N ALA A 130 6.00 9.05 -4.78
CA ALA A 130 5.43 8.02 -3.93
C ALA A 130 5.18 8.49 -2.48
N PHE A 131 6.05 9.33 -1.92
CA PHE A 131 5.83 9.90 -0.59
C PHE A 131 4.54 10.73 -0.56
N TRP A 132 4.38 11.64 -1.52
CA TRP A 132 3.23 12.56 -1.59
C TRP A 132 1.93 11.84 -1.90
N ILE A 133 1.96 10.86 -2.80
CA ILE A 133 0.80 10.01 -3.11
C ILE A 133 0.40 9.20 -1.88
N GLY A 134 1.37 8.57 -1.20
CA GLY A 134 1.13 7.82 0.01
C GLY A 134 0.56 8.70 1.13
N LEU A 135 1.06 9.92 1.28
CA LEU A 135 0.57 10.89 2.26
C LEU A 135 -0.88 11.30 1.96
N GLY A 136 -1.22 11.57 0.70
CA GLY A 136 -2.59 11.87 0.27
C GLY A 136 -3.54 10.70 0.55
N ALA A 137 -3.12 9.47 0.26
CA ALA A 137 -3.90 8.26 0.52
C ALA A 137 -4.12 8.02 2.03
N VAL A 138 -3.08 8.19 2.85
CA VAL A 138 -3.19 8.08 4.31
C VAL A 138 -4.11 9.16 4.86
N TYR A 139 -3.97 10.41 4.41
CA TYR A 139 -4.86 11.51 4.81
C TYR A 139 -6.33 11.18 4.48
N LEU A 140 -6.60 10.72 3.26
CA LEU A 140 -7.93 10.32 2.82
C LEU A 140 -8.48 9.18 3.69
N GLY A 141 -7.70 8.13 3.90
CA GLY A 141 -8.10 6.98 4.71
C GLY A 141 -8.36 7.36 6.16
N VAL A 142 -7.51 8.18 6.78
CA VAL A 142 -7.70 8.68 8.16
C VAL A 142 -8.94 9.58 8.24
N GLY A 143 -9.18 10.44 7.25
CA GLY A 143 -10.36 11.28 7.21
C GLY A 143 -11.66 10.46 7.13
N PHE A 144 -11.73 9.46 6.26
CA PHE A 144 -12.89 8.58 6.18
C PHE A 144 -13.06 7.71 7.41
N LEU A 145 -11.98 7.19 7.99
CA LEU A 145 -12.05 6.46 9.25
C LEU A 145 -12.61 7.39 10.35
N GLY A 146 -12.12 8.63 10.38
CA GLY A 146 -12.61 9.80 11.12
C GLY A 146 -14.12 9.97 11.10
N ILE A 147 -14.67 9.97 9.90
CA ILE A 147 -16.10 10.21 9.70
C ILE A 147 -16.90 8.96 10.08
N ASN A 148 -16.48 7.78 9.63
CA ASN A 148 -17.23 6.53 9.84
C ASN A 148 -17.34 6.14 11.33
N THR A 149 -16.35 6.49 12.13
CA THR A 149 -16.29 6.17 13.56
C THR A 149 -16.86 7.30 14.45
N GLY A 150 -17.28 8.44 13.88
CA GLY A 150 -17.94 9.54 14.58
C GLY A 150 -17.04 10.44 15.45
N TRP A 151 -15.77 10.07 15.65
CA TRP A 151 -14.73 10.91 16.25
C TRP A 151 -14.36 12.19 15.46
N MET A 152 -14.68 12.30 14.16
CA MET A 152 -14.45 13.50 13.36
C MET A 152 -15.62 13.86 12.45
N ASP A 153 -16.35 14.93 12.77
CA ASP A 153 -17.36 15.54 11.89
C ASP A 153 -16.72 16.52 10.89
N LEU A 154 -15.80 16.03 10.06
CA LEU A 154 -15.15 16.83 9.02
C LEU A 154 -16.13 17.37 7.99
N ALA A 155 -17.22 16.63 7.73
CA ALA A 155 -18.26 17.04 6.79
C ALA A 155 -18.96 18.34 7.25
N GLN A 156 -19.43 18.39 8.50
CA GLN A 156 -20.09 19.60 9.03
C GLN A 156 -19.11 20.75 9.26
N ARG A 157 -17.87 20.48 9.68
CA ARG A 157 -16.90 21.54 9.98
C ARG A 157 -16.38 22.29 8.76
N LEU A 158 -16.42 21.64 7.59
CA LEU A 158 -15.84 22.19 6.37
C LEU A 158 -16.91 22.59 5.35
N GLU A 159 -18.22 22.49 5.63
CA GLU A 159 -19.25 23.03 4.75
C GLU A 159 -18.96 24.51 4.40
N PRO A 160 -19.00 24.90 3.11
CA PRO A 160 -19.44 24.15 1.92
C PRO A 160 -18.34 23.37 1.16
N TYR A 161 -17.14 23.29 1.72
CA TYR A 161 -15.96 22.70 1.10
C TYR A 161 -15.86 21.17 1.31
N ASN A 162 -15.38 20.49 0.28
CA ASN A 162 -15.09 19.06 0.35
C ASN A 162 -13.67 18.83 0.88
N TRP A 163 -13.57 18.38 2.13
CA TRP A 163 -12.30 18.06 2.80
C TRP A 163 -11.41 17.09 2.01
N TRP A 164 -12.01 16.14 1.27
CA TRP A 164 -11.27 15.14 0.49
C TRP A 164 -10.47 15.77 -0.67
N GLY A 165 -10.82 16.98 -1.11
CA GLY A 165 -10.04 17.72 -2.12
C GLY A 165 -8.60 17.97 -1.66
N ILE A 166 -8.36 18.11 -0.36
CA ILE A 166 -7.02 18.26 0.23
C ILE A 166 -6.15 17.03 -0.08
N ALA A 167 -6.74 15.82 -0.08
CA ALA A 167 -6.02 14.59 -0.40
C ALA A 167 -5.41 14.60 -1.82
N ILE A 168 -6.07 15.30 -2.75
CA ILE A 168 -5.62 15.46 -4.14
C ILE A 168 -4.60 16.59 -4.26
N LEU A 169 -4.73 17.65 -3.45
CA LEU A 169 -3.78 18.75 -3.42
C LEU A 169 -2.41 18.34 -2.88
N ILE A 170 -2.33 17.35 -1.98
CA ILE A 170 -1.06 16.82 -1.45
C ILE A 170 -0.11 16.32 -2.56
N PRO A 171 -0.50 15.38 -3.45
CA PRO A 171 0.35 14.96 -4.56
C PRO A 171 0.57 16.06 -5.60
N ALA A 172 -0.35 17.01 -5.77
CA ALA A 172 -0.13 18.17 -6.63
C ALA A 172 1.01 19.06 -6.11
N LEU A 173 1.04 19.34 -4.81
CA LEU A 173 2.15 20.03 -4.16
C LEU A 173 3.45 19.26 -4.31
N GLY A 174 3.40 17.94 -4.15
CA GLY A 174 4.53 17.06 -4.41
C GLY A 174 5.10 17.22 -5.81
N ALA A 175 4.24 17.29 -6.82
CA ALA A 175 4.64 17.51 -8.21
C ALA A 175 5.40 18.83 -8.40
N PHE A 176 4.90 19.92 -7.81
CA PHE A 176 5.55 21.23 -7.89
C PHE A 176 6.88 21.26 -7.16
N VAL A 177 6.97 20.65 -5.98
CA VAL A 177 8.23 20.52 -5.24
C VAL A 177 9.24 19.71 -6.05
N SER A 178 8.83 18.59 -6.64
CA SER A 178 9.69 17.76 -7.49
C SER A 178 10.13 18.49 -8.77
N ALA A 179 9.24 19.26 -9.41
CA ALA A 179 9.57 20.08 -10.57
C ALA A 179 10.59 21.18 -10.21
N LEU A 180 10.39 21.88 -9.08
CA LEU A 180 11.30 22.91 -8.59
C LEU A 180 12.68 22.33 -8.24
N LEU A 181 12.72 21.21 -7.53
CA LEU A 181 13.97 20.51 -7.24
C LEU A 181 14.66 20.03 -8.52
N GLY A 182 13.90 19.59 -9.53
CA GLY A 182 14.43 19.24 -10.84
C GLY A 182 15.10 20.41 -11.54
N LEU A 183 14.47 21.60 -11.53
CA LEU A 183 15.08 22.83 -12.07
C LEU A 183 16.39 23.17 -11.37
N LEU A 184 16.41 23.12 -10.04
CA LEU A 184 17.61 23.42 -9.25
C LEU A 184 18.74 22.41 -9.47
N ARG A 185 18.41 21.17 -9.84
CA ARG A 185 19.38 20.09 -10.10
C ARG A 185 19.82 20.00 -11.56
N GLY A 186 19.30 20.84 -12.44
CA GLY A 186 19.58 20.77 -13.88
C GLY A 186 19.03 19.50 -14.54
N GLU A 187 17.89 18.98 -14.05
CA GLU A 187 17.16 17.88 -14.69
C GLU A 187 16.76 18.24 -16.12
N LYS A 188 16.47 17.22 -16.94
CA LYS A 188 15.97 17.44 -18.30
C LYS A 188 14.69 18.26 -18.26
N PHE A 189 14.63 19.28 -19.10
CA PHE A 189 13.47 20.17 -19.19
C PHE A 189 12.15 19.41 -19.36
N GLY A 190 12.14 18.32 -20.13
CA GLY A 190 10.96 17.47 -20.31
C GLY A 190 10.42 16.85 -19.01
N ASN A 191 11.30 16.45 -18.08
CA ASN A 191 10.87 15.89 -16.78
C ASN A 191 10.22 16.96 -15.91
N VAL A 192 10.84 18.14 -15.84
CA VAL A 192 10.32 19.29 -15.11
C VAL A 192 8.96 19.73 -15.67
N LEU A 193 8.86 19.84 -17.00
CA LEU A 193 7.63 20.24 -17.68
C LEU A 193 6.52 19.20 -17.46
N GLY A 194 6.83 17.91 -17.57
CA GLY A 194 5.89 16.83 -17.29
C GLY A 194 5.35 16.87 -15.85
N LEU A 195 6.23 17.04 -14.86
CA LEU A 195 5.84 17.19 -13.45
C LEU A 195 5.00 18.45 -13.21
N THR A 196 5.33 19.56 -13.85
CA THR A 196 4.59 20.83 -13.73
C THR A 196 3.19 20.70 -14.30
N ILE A 197 3.04 20.09 -15.49
CA ILE A 197 1.73 19.82 -16.09
C ILE A 197 0.92 18.88 -15.20
N PHE A 198 1.51 17.78 -14.74
CA PHE A 198 0.85 16.84 -13.83
C PHE A 198 0.38 17.53 -12.54
N GLY A 199 1.24 18.38 -11.96
CA GLY A 199 0.92 19.19 -10.79
C GLY A 199 -0.24 20.16 -11.02
N LEU A 200 -0.27 20.85 -12.16
CA LEU A 200 -1.36 21.75 -12.54
C LEU A 200 -2.69 21.01 -12.72
N LEU A 201 -2.68 19.89 -13.44
CA LEU A 201 -3.88 19.07 -13.67
C LEU A 201 -4.45 18.54 -12.35
N THR A 202 -3.56 18.01 -11.50
CA THR A 202 -3.95 17.44 -10.21
C THR A 202 -4.40 18.53 -9.23
N ALA A 203 -3.73 19.68 -9.20
CA ALA A 203 -4.13 20.83 -8.40
C ALA A 203 -5.51 21.35 -8.82
N ALA A 204 -5.75 21.47 -10.12
CA ALA A 204 -7.03 21.94 -10.61
C ALA A 204 -8.17 20.97 -10.26
N ALA A 205 -7.95 19.65 -10.41
CA ALA A 205 -8.91 18.65 -9.97
C ALA A 205 -9.17 18.72 -8.44
N GLY A 206 -8.11 18.89 -7.65
CA GLY A 206 -8.21 19.05 -6.20
C GLY A 206 -8.96 20.31 -5.78
N LEU A 207 -8.74 21.45 -6.45
CA LEU A 207 -9.46 22.70 -6.20
C LEU A 207 -10.93 22.60 -6.62
N ILE A 208 -11.24 22.04 -7.80
CA ILE A 208 -12.62 21.81 -8.24
C ILE A 208 -13.35 20.94 -7.21
N GLY A 209 -12.71 19.86 -6.77
CA GLY A 209 -13.22 18.99 -5.72
C GLY A 209 -13.46 19.76 -4.43
N PHE A 210 -12.44 20.44 -3.92
CA PHE A 210 -12.48 21.18 -2.65
C PHE A 210 -13.58 22.24 -2.62
N PHE A 211 -13.78 23.00 -3.70
CA PHE A 211 -14.78 24.06 -3.77
C PHE A 211 -16.19 23.56 -4.14
N SER A 212 -16.40 22.24 -4.26
CA SER A 212 -17.66 21.67 -4.74
C SER A 212 -18.09 22.25 -6.09
N ALA A 213 -17.11 22.64 -6.92
CA ALA A 213 -17.38 23.25 -8.22
C ALA A 213 -17.90 22.20 -9.21
N ASN A 214 -18.59 22.65 -10.26
CA ASN A 214 -19.15 21.76 -11.26
C ASN A 214 -18.06 20.94 -11.97
N TRP A 215 -18.18 19.62 -11.91
CA TRP A 215 -17.27 18.66 -12.58
C TRP A 215 -17.23 18.82 -14.10
N THR A 216 -18.22 19.49 -14.69
CA THR A 216 -18.24 19.86 -16.11
C THR A 216 -17.09 20.81 -16.49
N LEU A 217 -16.54 21.55 -15.51
CA LEU A 217 -15.39 22.42 -15.70
C LEU A 217 -14.06 21.67 -15.88
N ILE A 218 -14.00 20.36 -15.57
CA ILE A 218 -12.78 19.57 -15.76
C ILE A 218 -12.37 19.52 -17.23
N GLY A 219 -13.30 19.26 -18.15
CA GLY A 219 -12.99 19.18 -19.58
C GLY A 219 -12.29 20.44 -20.12
N PRO A 220 -12.86 21.64 -19.93
CA PRO A 220 -12.22 22.90 -20.30
C PRO A 220 -10.87 23.13 -19.62
N VAL A 221 -10.75 22.83 -18.32
CA VAL A 221 -9.51 23.02 -17.57
C VAL A 221 -8.40 22.10 -18.08
N LEU A 222 -8.72 20.82 -18.33
CA LEU A 222 -7.78 19.87 -18.94
C LEU A 222 -7.30 20.36 -20.31
N LEU A 223 -8.20 20.89 -21.13
CA LEU A 223 -7.87 21.46 -22.44
C LEU A 223 -6.94 22.68 -22.35
N ILE A 224 -7.21 23.60 -21.41
CA ILE A 224 -6.35 24.78 -21.20
C ILE A 224 -4.95 24.35 -20.78
N VAL A 225 -4.84 23.44 -19.81
CA VAL A 225 -3.54 22.97 -19.30
C VAL A 225 -2.78 22.17 -20.38
N ALA A 226 -3.46 21.31 -21.12
CA ALA A 226 -2.88 20.58 -22.24
C ALA A 226 -2.39 21.53 -23.35
N GLY A 227 -3.19 22.55 -23.70
CA GLY A 227 -2.82 23.58 -24.67
C GLY A 227 -1.58 24.37 -24.26
N ILE A 228 -1.50 24.80 -23.00
CA ILE A 228 -0.31 25.45 -22.45
C ILE A 228 0.91 24.53 -22.51
N GLY A 229 0.74 23.25 -22.13
CA GLY A 229 1.83 22.26 -22.17
C GLY A 229 2.41 22.07 -23.57
N ILE A 230 1.56 21.97 -24.59
CA ILE A 230 1.98 21.86 -25.99
C ILE A 230 2.71 23.13 -26.45
N LEU A 231 2.17 24.31 -26.15
CA LEU A 231 2.80 25.59 -26.53
C LEU A 231 4.20 25.70 -25.93
N VAL A 232 4.34 25.46 -24.62
CA VAL A 232 5.64 25.53 -23.94
C VAL A 232 6.62 24.49 -24.50
N GLY A 233 6.15 23.28 -24.84
CA GLY A 233 6.97 22.25 -25.47
C GLY A 233 7.57 22.71 -26.80
N ILE A 234 6.74 23.28 -27.68
CA ILE A 234 7.17 23.80 -28.99
C ILE A 234 8.18 24.95 -28.84
N PHE A 235 7.94 25.89 -27.91
CA PHE A 235 8.85 27.01 -27.70
C PHE A 235 10.20 26.60 -27.09
N SER A 236 10.23 25.54 -26.29
CA SER A 236 11.47 25.04 -25.69
C SER A 236 12.40 24.37 -26.69
N GLU A 237 11.86 23.69 -27.71
CA GLU A 237 12.66 22.97 -28.70
C GLU A 237 13.42 23.94 -29.63
N LYS A 238 12.85 25.13 -29.84
CA LYS A 238 13.43 26.19 -30.67
C LYS A 238 14.62 26.92 -30.04
N ASN A 239 14.84 26.78 -28.73
CA ASN A 239 15.92 27.45 -28.00
C ASN A 239 17.18 26.58 -27.82
N GLN A 240 17.21 25.36 -28.36
CA GLN A 240 18.35 24.44 -28.29
C GLN A 240 19.16 24.33 -29.60
N THR A 241 18.84 25.17 -30.60
CA THR A 241 19.61 25.37 -31.84
C THR A 241 20.29 26.73 -31.82
#